data_AF-A0A1F9NYP3-F1
#
_entry.id   AF-A0A1F9NYP3-F1
#
_cell.length_a   1.000
_cell.length_b   1.000
_cell.length_c   1.000
_cell.angle_alpha   90.00
_cell.angle_beta   90.00
_cell.angle_gamma   90.00
#
_symmetry.space_group_name_H-M   'P 1'
#
loop_
_entity.id
_entity.type
_entity.pdbx_description
1 polymer ?
#
loop_
_entity_poly.entity_id
_entity_poly.type
_entity_poly.pdbx_seq_one_letter_code
_entity_poly.pdbx_strand_id
1 'polypeptide(L)'
;MLALKSIKALEIGPRQMTLGFDTVSQEDKKALVLSCFREQNETRGQVFLEDLVAYVQSCHALPEGDILQTIFWAAEAYQLHFRVHDRPASPREARKALLNDPALPVALADNQQVDESLFQAAVDFFCALSPDFSGFADNEQYRFAQALRSLFRQWESSLDTLLAQSAQPFFPGRDLVLGHLNFLTHLLVRQDTSSLIRNSHHHQTAISQLHSDLITLSGFYDHHAGFWSSLVQLSTALDDDKEDLVRFPEALADIQSLNRILNSEVPWDLVPEAERISCRLEALRARIIEEKLQLCRKNAYPRIESLIRKVSEALDQTEAHQDTRNQVLYPLRNGMKRLEKADTLEAVRDILSQLEDLTDDFL
;
A
#
# COMPACT_ATOMS: atom_id res chain seq x y z
N MET A 1 35.51 29.41 21.92
CA MET A 1 34.55 28.42 22.46
C MET A 1 33.23 29.14 22.70
N LEU A 2 32.12 28.58 22.21
CA LEU A 2 30.79 29.18 22.37
C LEU A 2 30.34 29.12 23.85
N ALA A 3 29.66 30.17 24.33
CA ALA A 3 29.21 30.20 25.71
C ALA A 3 28.00 29.26 25.90
N LEU A 4 28.13 28.32 26.85
CA LEU A 4 27.06 27.38 27.19
C LEU A 4 25.75 28.09 27.58
N LYS A 5 25.84 29.29 28.16
CA LYS A 5 24.68 30.13 28.47
C LYS A 5 23.90 30.54 27.21
N SER A 6 24.59 30.91 26.15
CA SER A 6 23.99 31.27 24.85
C SER A 6 23.32 30.06 24.20
N ILE A 7 23.99 28.90 24.20
CA ILE A 7 23.45 27.66 23.61
C ILE A 7 22.18 27.19 24.36
N LYS A 8 22.15 27.32 25.69
CA LYS A 8 20.96 27.01 26.51
C LYS A 8 19.79 27.94 26.20
N ALA A 9 20.08 29.22 25.96
CA ALA A 9 19.08 30.24 25.66
C ALA A 9 18.49 30.15 24.24
N LEU A 10 19.04 29.28 23.36
CA LEU A 10 18.52 29.11 22.00
C LEU A 10 17.08 28.59 21.99
N GLU A 11 16.22 29.34 21.32
CA GLU A 11 14.85 28.96 21.02
C GLU A 11 14.81 28.25 19.66
N ILE A 12 14.24 27.04 19.64
CA ILE A 12 14.12 26.19 18.45
C ILE A 12 12.63 25.91 18.24
N GLY A 13 12.07 26.35 17.12
CA GLY A 13 10.67 26.18 16.76
C GLY A 13 10.21 27.18 15.69
N PRO A 14 9.01 27.00 15.12
CA PRO A 14 8.46 27.92 14.14
C PRO A 14 8.39 29.35 14.73
N ARG A 15 9.07 30.30 14.06
CA ARG A 15 9.26 31.71 14.50
C ARG A 15 7.97 32.42 14.94
N GLN A 16 6.81 32.01 14.43
CA GLN A 16 5.51 32.57 14.81
C GLN A 16 5.10 32.30 16.28
N MET A 17 5.74 31.34 16.96
CA MET A 17 5.42 31.01 18.35
C MET A 17 6.40 31.59 19.38
N THR A 18 7.53 32.15 18.94
CA THR A 18 8.64 32.51 19.83
C THR A 18 8.81 34.01 20.07
N LEU A 19 8.43 34.91 19.15
CA LEU A 19 8.61 36.36 19.35
C LEU A 19 7.47 37.22 18.75
N GLY A 20 7.18 38.33 19.46
CA GLY A 20 6.30 39.40 19.02
C GLY A 20 6.88 40.25 17.88
N PHE A 21 6.00 41.00 17.23
CA PHE A 21 6.13 41.71 15.95
C PHE A 21 7.21 42.83 15.86
N ASP A 22 8.50 42.52 15.99
CA ASP A 22 9.59 43.43 15.59
C ASP A 22 10.35 42.87 14.37
N THR A 23 9.77 43.03 13.18
CA THR A 23 10.23 42.33 11.96
C THR A 23 11.42 42.99 11.26
N VAL A 24 11.52 44.32 11.24
CA VAL A 24 12.50 45.04 10.40
C VAL A 24 13.94 44.92 10.95
N SER A 25 14.14 45.16 12.25
CA SER A 25 15.48 45.07 12.88
C SER A 25 16.05 43.65 12.86
N GLN A 26 15.19 42.63 12.87
CA GLN A 26 15.59 41.21 12.83
C GLN A 26 15.91 40.73 11.41
N GLU A 27 15.22 41.24 10.40
CA GLU A 27 15.56 40.98 8.99
C GLU A 27 16.91 41.60 8.62
N ASP A 28 17.21 42.80 9.09
CA ASP A 28 18.51 43.45 8.88
C ASP A 28 19.65 42.66 9.54
N LYS A 29 19.47 42.23 10.79
CA LYS A 29 20.43 41.36 11.50
C LYS A 29 20.64 40.04 10.77
N LYS A 30 19.55 39.43 10.29
CA LYS A 30 19.59 38.18 9.54
C LYS A 30 20.35 38.34 8.22
N ALA A 31 20.04 39.38 7.46
CA ALA A 31 20.72 39.68 6.20
C ALA A 31 22.22 39.86 6.42
N LEU A 32 22.60 40.58 7.48
CA LEU A 32 24.00 40.81 7.85
C LEU A 32 24.74 39.52 8.24
N VAL A 33 24.15 38.69 9.09
CA VAL A 33 24.80 37.42 9.50
C VAL A 33 24.96 36.48 8.30
N LEU A 34 23.96 36.42 7.42
CA LEU A 34 24.04 35.62 6.19
C LEU A 34 25.05 36.18 5.18
N SER A 35 25.19 37.51 5.07
CA SER A 35 26.23 38.09 4.20
C SER A 35 27.63 37.79 4.72
N CYS A 36 27.85 37.86 6.04
CA CYS A 36 29.12 37.46 6.65
C CYS A 36 29.42 35.97 6.43
N PHE A 37 28.41 35.11 6.53
CA PHE A 37 28.57 33.69 6.21
C PHE A 37 29.03 33.48 4.76
N ARG A 38 28.36 34.13 3.80
CA ARG A 38 28.72 34.01 2.38
C ARG A 38 30.13 34.52 2.10
N GLU A 39 30.51 35.66 2.65
CA GLU A 39 31.87 36.22 2.52
C GLU A 39 32.93 35.25 3.07
N GLN A 40 32.69 34.67 4.24
CA GLN A 40 33.60 33.67 4.83
C GLN A 40 33.65 32.39 3.99
N ASN A 41 32.52 31.96 3.44
CA ASN A 41 32.42 30.77 2.60
C ASN A 41 33.16 30.95 1.26
N GLU A 42 33.07 32.13 0.64
CA GLU A 42 33.80 32.47 -0.59
C GLU A 42 35.32 32.57 -0.35
N THR A 43 35.73 33.13 0.79
CA THR A 43 37.15 33.39 1.07
C THR A 43 37.87 32.14 1.61
N ARG A 44 37.19 31.32 2.41
CA ARG A 44 37.80 30.21 3.17
C ARG A 44 37.28 28.83 2.79
N GLY A 45 36.23 28.75 1.97
CA GLY A 45 35.53 27.50 1.72
C GLY A 45 34.67 27.12 2.92
N GLN A 46 35.11 26.15 3.72
CA GLN A 46 34.29 25.66 4.83
C GLN A 46 34.22 26.66 5.99
N VAL A 47 33.00 27.02 6.42
CA VAL A 47 32.75 27.90 7.56
C VAL A 47 32.29 27.09 8.76
N PHE A 48 32.94 27.28 9.91
CA PHE A 48 32.47 26.71 11.19
C PHE A 48 31.64 27.73 11.97
N LEU A 49 30.68 27.23 12.73
CA LEU A 49 29.77 28.03 13.54
C LEU A 49 30.53 28.95 14.51
N GLU A 50 31.55 28.42 15.19
CA GLU A 50 32.39 29.19 16.12
C GLU A 50 33.13 30.33 15.41
N ASP A 51 33.72 30.04 14.24
CA ASP A 51 34.48 31.01 13.46
C ASP A 51 33.58 32.13 12.93
N LEU A 52 32.38 31.78 12.45
CA LEU A 52 31.41 32.77 11.98
C LEU A 52 30.93 33.67 13.12
N VAL A 53 30.65 33.10 14.29
CA VAL A 53 30.23 33.87 15.46
C VAL A 53 31.34 34.84 15.87
N ALA A 54 32.58 34.37 15.98
CA ALA A 54 33.72 35.23 16.32
C ALA A 54 33.95 36.33 15.28
N TYR A 55 33.79 36.01 13.99
CA TYR A 55 33.91 36.98 12.90
C TYR A 55 32.85 38.09 13.01
N VAL A 56 31.57 37.73 13.13
CA VAL A 56 30.48 38.71 13.22
C VAL A 56 30.59 39.57 14.49
N GLN A 57 31.01 38.99 15.61
CA GLN A 57 31.29 39.75 16.83
C GLN A 57 32.38 40.80 16.62
N SER A 58 33.47 40.43 15.93
CA SER A 58 34.60 41.34 15.68
C SER A 58 34.26 42.49 14.72
N CYS A 59 33.40 42.23 13.72
CA CYS A 59 33.08 43.20 12.67
C CYS A 59 31.88 44.08 13.01
N HIS A 60 30.91 43.56 13.77
CA HIS A 60 29.60 44.20 13.93
C HIS A 60 29.12 44.34 15.38
N ALA A 61 29.96 43.96 16.36
CA ALA A 61 29.69 44.09 17.80
C ALA A 61 28.34 43.48 18.25
N LEU A 62 27.81 42.50 17.53
CA LEU A 62 26.58 41.80 17.88
C LEU A 62 26.82 40.81 19.04
N PRO A 63 25.88 40.66 19.99
CA PRO A 63 26.00 39.66 21.05
C PRO A 63 26.06 38.23 20.49
N GLU A 64 26.81 37.34 21.16
CA GLU A 64 26.95 35.93 20.77
C GLU A 64 25.58 35.24 20.60
N GLY A 65 24.68 35.47 21.57
CA GLY A 65 23.34 34.90 21.59
C GLY A 65 22.49 35.32 20.39
N ASP A 66 22.55 36.60 19.99
CA ASP A 66 21.81 37.12 18.83
C ASP A 66 22.29 36.47 17.53
N ILE A 67 23.61 36.33 17.38
CA ILE A 67 24.22 35.72 16.18
C ILE A 67 23.85 34.24 16.11
N LEU A 68 24.02 33.50 17.22
CA LEU A 68 23.65 32.09 17.29
C LEU A 68 22.16 31.90 17.01
N GLN A 69 21.28 32.68 17.64
CA GLN A 69 19.84 32.60 17.41
C GLN A 69 19.49 32.86 15.93
N THR A 70 20.15 33.84 15.31
CA THR A 70 19.98 34.15 13.89
C THR A 70 20.41 32.99 12.99
N ILE A 71 21.56 32.37 13.26
CA ILE A 71 22.05 31.22 12.50
C ILE A 71 21.14 30.00 12.67
N PHE A 72 20.72 29.72 13.91
CA PHE A 72 19.80 28.62 14.20
C PHE A 72 18.45 28.83 13.51
N TRP A 73 17.92 30.05 13.54
CA TRP A 73 16.71 30.35 12.78
C TRP A 73 16.92 30.32 11.26
N ALA A 74 18.08 30.74 10.74
CA ALA A 74 18.38 30.64 9.32
C ALA A 74 18.48 29.17 8.90
N ALA A 75 18.99 28.30 9.77
CA ALA A 75 19.00 26.86 9.58
C ALA A 75 17.61 26.21 9.74
N GLU A 76 16.77 26.71 10.65
CA GLU A 76 15.34 26.32 10.74
C GLU A 76 14.52 26.82 9.55
N ALA A 77 14.94 27.92 8.94
CA ALA A 77 14.44 28.41 7.65
C ALA A 77 15.20 27.79 6.46
N TYR A 78 16.14 26.87 6.73
CA TYR A 78 16.91 26.09 5.75
C TYR A 78 17.64 26.93 4.70
N GLN A 79 18.04 28.13 5.08
CA GLN A 79 18.98 28.95 4.32
C GLN A 79 20.42 28.52 4.58
N LEU A 80 20.64 27.76 5.66
CA LEU A 80 21.90 27.15 6.04
C LEU A 80 21.66 25.72 6.52
N HIS A 81 22.66 24.87 6.45
CA HIS A 81 22.64 23.54 7.03
C HIS A 81 23.78 23.37 8.02
N PHE A 82 23.50 22.69 9.14
CA PHE A 82 24.53 22.26 10.06
C PHE A 82 25.12 20.92 9.63
N ARG A 83 26.44 20.76 9.80
CA ARG A 83 27.12 19.47 9.72
C ARG A 83 27.89 19.23 11.01
N VAL A 84 27.61 18.09 11.64
CA VAL A 84 28.27 17.62 12.86
C VAL A 84 29.00 16.33 12.49
N HIS A 85 30.33 16.28 12.69
CA HIS A 85 31.17 15.18 12.23
C HIS A 85 30.96 14.84 10.73
N ASP A 86 30.92 15.87 9.89
CA ASP A 86 30.65 15.81 8.43
C ASP A 86 29.29 15.23 8.02
N ARG A 87 28.41 14.93 8.97
CA ARG A 87 27.04 14.47 8.72
C ARG A 87 26.05 15.63 8.83
N PRO A 88 25.08 15.77 7.91
CA PRO A 88 24.00 16.73 8.07
C PRO A 88 23.29 16.54 9.40
N ALA A 89 23.00 17.65 10.08
CA ALA A 89 22.30 17.67 11.36
C ALA A 89 21.19 18.72 11.32
N SER A 90 20.03 18.38 11.88
CA SER A 90 18.97 19.35 12.13
C SER A 90 19.40 20.39 13.18
N PRO A 91 18.76 21.57 13.25
CA PRO A 91 19.02 22.55 14.30
C PRO A 91 18.87 21.95 15.71
N ARG A 92 17.92 21.03 15.92
CA ARG A 92 17.74 20.31 17.20
C ARG A 92 18.94 19.43 17.53
N GLU A 93 19.41 18.66 16.56
CA GLU A 93 20.57 17.76 16.72
C GLU A 93 21.85 18.55 16.93
N ALA A 94 22.06 19.64 16.17
CA ALA A 94 23.19 20.53 16.31
C ALA A 94 23.22 21.20 17.70
N ARG A 95 22.09 21.73 18.20
CA ARG A 95 22.01 22.27 19.57
C ARG A 95 22.29 21.21 20.61
N LYS A 96 21.71 20.01 20.47
CA LYS A 96 21.95 18.91 21.41
C LYS A 96 23.42 18.51 21.45
N ALA A 97 24.09 18.48 20.30
CA ALA A 97 25.52 18.19 20.20
C ALA A 97 26.36 19.27 20.90
N LEU A 98 26.06 20.56 20.66
CA LEU A 98 26.73 21.70 21.30
C LEU A 98 26.47 21.80 22.81
N LEU A 99 25.30 21.36 23.29
CA LEU A 99 25.00 21.31 24.73
C LEU A 99 25.84 20.24 25.45
N ASN A 100 26.17 19.14 24.75
CA ASN A 100 27.02 18.08 25.28
C ASN A 100 28.49 18.47 25.24
N ASP A 101 28.92 19.12 24.15
CA ASP A 101 30.29 19.61 23.96
C ASP A 101 30.29 20.98 23.26
N PRO A 102 30.46 22.10 23.99
CA PRO A 102 30.50 23.44 23.42
C PRO A 102 31.70 23.73 22.51
N ALA A 103 32.73 22.88 22.51
CA ALA A 103 33.90 22.99 21.62
C ALA A 103 33.74 22.13 20.37
N LEU A 104 32.61 21.45 20.19
CA LEU A 104 32.37 20.58 19.05
C LEU A 104 32.36 21.41 17.74
N PRO A 105 33.18 21.04 16.74
CA PRO A 105 33.17 21.72 15.45
C PRO A 105 31.87 21.44 14.72
N VAL A 106 31.04 22.47 14.58
CA VAL A 106 29.81 22.44 13.77
C VAL A 106 30.06 23.25 12.51
N ALA A 107 30.10 22.58 11.36
CA ALA A 107 30.25 23.24 10.07
C ALA A 107 28.90 23.79 9.58
N LEU A 108 28.95 24.90 8.86
CA LEU A 108 27.84 25.53 8.18
C LEU A 108 28.00 25.30 6.68
N ALA A 109 26.93 24.86 6.02
CA ALA A 109 26.87 24.71 4.58
C ALA A 109 25.75 25.58 4.02
N ASP A 110 26.02 26.21 2.87
CA ASP A 110 25.01 26.97 2.14
C ASP A 110 23.97 26.01 1.54
N ASN A 111 22.72 26.45 1.45
CA ASN A 111 21.71 25.73 0.70
C ASN A 111 21.77 26.25 -0.74
N GLN A 112 22.49 25.55 -1.63
CA GLN A 112 22.55 25.95 -3.03
C GLN A 112 21.13 26.05 -3.57
N GLN A 113 20.76 27.23 -4.08
CA GLN A 113 19.48 27.40 -4.75
C GLN A 113 19.56 26.81 -6.15
N VAL A 114 18.43 26.33 -6.62
CA VAL A 114 18.28 25.94 -8.03
C VAL A 114 17.95 27.19 -8.84
N ASP A 115 18.35 27.18 -10.11
CA ASP A 115 18.02 28.25 -11.05
C ASP A 115 16.50 28.49 -11.09
N GLU A 116 16.09 29.76 -11.17
CA GLU A 116 14.70 30.20 -11.15
C GLU A 116 13.86 29.49 -12.22
N SER A 117 14.40 29.34 -13.44
CA SER A 117 13.68 28.70 -14.54
C SER A 117 13.44 27.20 -14.29
N LEU A 118 14.40 26.52 -13.67
CA LEU A 118 14.26 25.11 -13.31
C LEU A 118 13.30 24.95 -12.12
N PHE A 119 13.38 25.85 -11.14
CA PHE A 119 12.48 25.85 -10.01
C PHE A 119 11.02 26.04 -10.45
N GLN A 120 10.75 27.05 -11.28
CA GLN A 120 9.40 27.28 -11.80
C GLN A 120 8.91 26.10 -12.64
N ALA A 121 9.76 25.51 -13.50
CA ALA A 121 9.40 24.32 -14.27
C ALA A 121 9.05 23.12 -13.37
N ALA A 122 9.73 22.96 -12.24
CA ALA A 122 9.38 21.95 -11.25
C ALA A 122 8.04 22.26 -10.57
N VAL A 123 7.81 23.51 -10.16
CA VAL A 123 6.54 23.94 -9.55
C VAL A 123 5.37 23.69 -10.51
N ASP A 124 5.49 24.11 -11.77
CA ASP A 124 4.44 23.93 -12.78
C ASP A 124 4.13 22.44 -13.00
N PHE A 125 5.16 21.61 -13.07
CA PHE A 125 5.01 20.16 -13.20
C PHE A 125 4.26 19.54 -12.02
N PHE A 126 4.65 19.84 -10.78
CA PHE A 126 3.97 19.28 -9.61
C PHE A 126 2.59 19.88 -9.39
N CYS A 127 2.36 21.15 -9.79
CA CYS A 127 1.04 21.77 -9.78
C CYS A 127 0.07 21.08 -10.75
N ALA A 128 0.57 20.56 -11.87
CA ALA A 128 -0.24 19.76 -12.80
C ALA A 128 -0.62 18.39 -12.22
N LEU A 129 0.19 17.82 -11.32
CA LEU A 129 -0.10 16.56 -10.64
C LEU A 129 -1.02 16.76 -9.42
N SER A 130 -0.79 17.81 -8.63
CA SER A 130 -1.61 18.16 -7.48
C SER A 130 -1.72 19.69 -7.32
N PRO A 131 -2.94 20.25 -7.24
CA PRO A 131 -3.15 21.68 -7.02
C PRO A 131 -2.52 22.24 -5.74
N ASP A 132 -2.21 21.38 -4.76
CA ASP A 132 -1.56 21.74 -3.50
C ASP A 132 -0.14 22.31 -3.71
N PHE A 133 0.42 22.12 -4.91
CA PHE A 133 1.71 22.70 -5.31
C PHE A 133 1.61 24.08 -5.97
N SER A 134 0.43 24.70 -5.99
CA SER A 134 0.26 26.05 -6.53
C SER A 134 0.82 27.14 -5.59
N GLY A 135 1.38 28.20 -6.19
CA GLY A 135 1.69 29.45 -5.46
C GLY A 135 3.02 29.50 -4.71
N PHE A 136 3.95 28.57 -4.95
CA PHE A 136 5.32 28.69 -4.43
C PHE A 136 6.09 29.81 -5.15
N ALA A 137 6.62 30.77 -4.40
CA ALA A 137 7.51 31.80 -4.93
C ALA A 137 8.97 31.33 -4.98
N ASP A 138 9.84 32.00 -5.75
CA ASP A 138 11.24 31.57 -5.96
C ASP A 138 12.08 31.48 -4.69
N ASN A 139 11.76 32.28 -3.68
CA ASN A 139 12.41 32.24 -2.38
C ASN A 139 11.91 31.08 -1.48
N GLU A 140 10.93 30.31 -1.94
CA GLU A 140 10.28 29.21 -1.20
C GLU A 140 10.73 27.81 -1.66
N GLN A 141 11.82 27.69 -2.44
CA GLN A 141 12.33 26.38 -2.91
C GLN A 141 12.47 25.35 -1.80
N TYR A 142 12.78 25.81 -0.60
CA TYR A 142 12.82 24.97 0.59
C TYR A 142 11.46 24.36 0.95
N ARG A 143 10.43 25.20 1.09
CA ARG A 143 9.07 24.76 1.44
C ARG A 143 8.53 23.83 0.36
N PHE A 144 8.84 24.13 -0.90
CA PHE A 144 8.54 23.25 -2.02
C PHE A 144 9.22 21.89 -1.87
N ALA A 145 10.52 21.84 -1.59
CA ALA A 145 11.23 20.58 -1.37
C ALA A 145 10.70 19.78 -0.17
N GLN A 146 10.22 20.44 0.90
CA GLN A 146 9.50 19.75 1.97
C GLN A 146 8.19 19.15 1.49
N ALA A 147 7.39 19.91 0.72
CA ALA A 147 6.14 19.43 0.16
C ALA A 147 6.38 18.21 -0.74
N LEU A 148 7.43 18.23 -1.57
CA LEU A 148 7.83 17.07 -2.38
C LEU A 148 8.16 15.85 -1.54
N ARG A 149 8.95 16.01 -0.46
CA ARG A 149 9.26 14.88 0.44
C ARG A 149 8.00 14.31 1.08
N SER A 150 7.10 15.17 1.54
CA SER A 150 5.84 14.73 2.14
C SER A 150 4.99 13.96 1.14
N LEU A 151 4.87 14.45 -0.10
CA LEU A 151 4.16 13.78 -1.18
C LEU A 151 4.76 12.39 -1.47
N PHE A 152 6.08 12.31 -1.67
CA PHE A 152 6.74 11.03 -1.97
C PHE A 152 6.64 10.03 -0.81
N ARG A 153 6.68 10.49 0.44
CA ARG A 153 6.44 9.63 1.62
C ARG A 153 4.99 9.16 1.71
N GLN A 154 4.03 10.00 1.35
CA GLN A 154 2.63 9.59 1.26
C GLN A 154 2.46 8.50 0.19
N TRP A 155 3.05 8.69 -0.99
CA TRP A 155 3.03 7.71 -2.07
C TRP A 155 3.71 6.39 -1.68
N GLU A 156 4.87 6.44 -1.00
CA GLU A 156 5.53 5.26 -0.44
C GLU A 156 4.61 4.50 0.52
N SER A 157 3.94 5.21 1.45
CA SER A 157 2.99 4.58 2.37
C SER A 157 1.77 3.97 1.66
N SER A 158 1.27 4.60 0.60
CA SER A 158 0.20 4.03 -0.22
C SER A 158 0.67 2.77 -0.95
N LEU A 159 1.87 2.79 -1.53
CA LEU A 159 2.48 1.64 -2.19
C LEU A 159 2.73 0.48 -1.22
N ASP A 160 3.18 0.73 0.01
CA ASP A 160 3.33 -0.31 1.03
C ASP A 160 2.00 -1.01 1.35
N THR A 161 0.91 -0.24 1.42
CA THR A 161 -0.44 -0.78 1.61
C THR A 161 -0.86 -1.66 0.43
N LEU A 162 -0.63 -1.17 -0.79
CA LEU A 162 -0.90 -1.91 -2.04
C LEU A 162 0.00 -3.14 -2.18
N LEU A 163 1.24 -3.11 -1.66
CA LEU A 163 2.15 -4.24 -1.65
C LEU A 163 1.60 -5.39 -0.82
N ALA A 164 1.02 -5.09 0.35
CA ALA A 164 0.38 -6.09 1.19
C ALA A 164 -0.81 -6.78 0.48
N GLN A 165 -1.56 -6.03 -0.33
CA GLN A 165 -2.69 -6.57 -1.11
C GLN A 165 -2.22 -7.37 -2.33
N SER A 166 -1.25 -6.86 -3.08
CA SER A 166 -0.68 -7.50 -4.28
C SER A 166 0.24 -8.68 -4.00
N ALA A 167 0.70 -8.86 -2.76
CA ALA A 167 1.53 -10.00 -2.38
C ALA A 167 0.77 -11.35 -2.38
N GLN A 168 -0.55 -11.33 -2.50
CA GLN A 168 -1.38 -12.54 -2.58
C GLN A 168 -1.19 -13.25 -3.93
N PRO A 169 -1.24 -14.60 -3.97
CA PRO A 169 -1.15 -15.33 -5.23
C PRO A 169 -2.20 -14.88 -6.25
N PHE A 170 -1.81 -14.72 -7.51
CA PHE A 170 -2.65 -14.27 -8.63
C PHE A 170 -3.25 -12.87 -8.49
N PHE A 171 -2.82 -12.07 -7.49
CA PHE A 171 -3.14 -10.64 -7.45
C PHE A 171 -2.11 -9.85 -8.28
N PRO A 172 -2.57 -8.91 -9.13
CA PRO A 172 -1.70 -8.20 -10.06
C PRO A 172 -0.88 -7.08 -9.41
N GLY A 173 0.08 -6.52 -10.13
CA GLY A 173 0.75 -5.28 -9.75
C GLY A 173 1.86 -5.36 -8.70
N ARG A 174 2.20 -6.54 -8.17
CA ARG A 174 3.28 -6.69 -7.16
C ARG A 174 4.62 -6.12 -7.64
N ASP A 175 5.08 -6.56 -8.81
CA ASP A 175 6.39 -6.15 -9.33
C ASP A 175 6.41 -4.68 -9.73
N LEU A 176 5.28 -4.16 -10.22
CA LEU A 176 5.08 -2.74 -10.47
C LEU A 176 5.22 -1.90 -9.18
N VAL A 177 4.56 -2.33 -8.10
CA VAL A 177 4.64 -1.67 -6.78
C VAL A 177 6.07 -1.69 -6.24
N LEU A 178 6.76 -2.83 -6.32
CA LEU A 178 8.16 -2.95 -5.89
C LEU A 178 9.09 -2.05 -6.70
N GLY A 179 8.88 -1.95 -8.01
CA GLY A 179 9.62 -1.03 -8.88
C GLY A 179 9.47 0.43 -8.45
N HIS A 180 8.24 0.85 -8.17
CA HIS A 180 7.95 2.21 -7.70
C HIS A 180 8.51 2.51 -6.30
N LEU A 181 8.42 1.57 -5.37
CA LEU A 181 9.03 1.69 -4.04
C LEU A 181 10.56 1.86 -4.13
N ASN A 182 11.21 1.08 -4.99
CA ASN A 182 12.65 1.20 -5.20
C ASN A 182 13.00 2.56 -5.83
N PHE A 183 12.23 3.00 -6.83
CA PHE A 183 12.40 4.32 -7.43
C PHE A 183 12.25 5.46 -6.40
N LEU A 184 11.21 5.45 -5.57
CA LEU A 184 11.03 6.45 -4.51
C LEU A 184 12.15 6.42 -3.49
N THR A 185 12.64 5.23 -3.12
CA THR A 185 13.80 5.08 -2.25
C THR A 185 15.00 5.81 -2.85
N HIS A 186 15.31 5.58 -4.13
CA HIS A 186 16.39 6.28 -4.83
C HIS A 186 16.18 7.80 -4.93
N LEU A 187 14.95 8.25 -5.18
CA LEU A 187 14.58 9.66 -5.26
C LEU A 187 14.75 10.38 -3.91
N LEU A 188 14.50 9.68 -2.80
CA LEU A 188 14.56 10.21 -1.43
C LEU A 188 15.92 10.04 -0.73
N VAL A 189 16.85 9.26 -1.29
CA VAL A 189 18.18 9.02 -0.70
C VAL A 189 18.99 10.32 -0.64
N ARG A 190 19.08 10.88 0.58
CA ARG A 190 19.98 11.96 1.03
C ARG A 190 20.24 13.06 0.01
N GLN A 191 19.17 13.74 -0.38
CA GLN A 191 19.23 14.92 -1.27
C GLN A 191 19.02 16.19 -0.44
N ASP A 192 19.92 17.17 -0.55
CA ASP A 192 19.63 18.55 -0.13
C ASP A 192 18.50 19.16 -0.97
N THR A 193 18.05 20.38 -0.63
CA THR A 193 16.93 21.05 -1.33
C THR A 193 17.18 21.14 -2.83
N SER A 194 18.37 21.59 -3.24
CA SER A 194 18.74 21.68 -4.65
C SER A 194 18.72 20.34 -5.38
N SER A 195 19.30 19.33 -4.76
CA SER A 195 19.44 18.00 -5.34
C SER A 195 18.07 17.36 -5.52
N LEU A 196 17.17 17.52 -4.54
CA LEU A 196 15.80 16.99 -4.63
C LEU A 196 15.02 17.60 -5.77
N ILE A 197 15.06 18.93 -5.89
CA ILE A 197 14.34 19.65 -6.96
C ILE A 197 14.92 19.27 -8.33
N ARG A 198 16.26 19.28 -8.49
CA ARG A 198 16.91 18.90 -9.75
C ARG A 198 16.63 17.45 -10.13
N ASN A 199 16.69 16.53 -9.17
CA ASN A 199 16.45 15.12 -9.41
C ASN A 199 14.98 14.86 -9.75
N SER A 200 14.06 15.56 -9.09
CA SER A 200 12.62 15.47 -9.40
C SER A 200 12.31 16.02 -10.79
N HIS A 201 12.93 17.15 -11.16
CA HIS A 201 12.85 17.70 -12.51
C HIS A 201 13.45 16.74 -13.56
N HIS A 202 14.58 16.09 -13.26
CA HIS A 202 15.20 15.13 -14.18
C HIS A 202 14.33 13.88 -14.41
N HIS A 203 13.58 13.45 -13.40
CA HIS A 203 12.77 12.23 -13.45
C HIS A 203 11.25 12.48 -13.63
N GLN A 204 10.86 13.62 -14.23
CA GLN A 204 9.45 13.98 -14.43
C GLN A 204 8.61 12.86 -15.07
N THR A 205 9.10 12.25 -16.15
CA THR A 205 8.37 11.15 -16.82
C THR A 205 8.12 9.96 -15.91
N ALA A 206 9.13 9.55 -15.13
CA ALA A 206 9.00 8.43 -14.19
C ALA A 206 8.05 8.78 -13.03
N ILE A 207 8.08 10.03 -12.55
CA ILE A 207 7.18 10.52 -11.52
C ILE A 207 5.73 10.57 -12.02
N SER A 208 5.49 11.02 -13.25
CA SER A 208 4.16 10.99 -13.86
C SER A 208 3.63 9.58 -14.03
N GLN A 209 4.48 8.65 -14.47
CA GLN A 209 4.11 7.24 -14.60
C GLN A 209 3.74 6.64 -13.24
N LEU A 210 4.57 6.88 -12.22
CA LEU A 210 4.29 6.42 -10.85
C LEU A 210 2.96 7.00 -10.33
N HIS A 211 2.68 8.28 -10.59
CA HIS A 211 1.42 8.88 -10.17
C HIS A 211 0.21 8.24 -10.87
N SER A 212 0.30 8.05 -12.18
CA SER A 212 -0.73 7.38 -12.97
C SER A 212 -0.98 5.95 -12.47
N ASP A 213 0.10 5.19 -12.29
CA ASP A 213 0.04 3.80 -11.80
C ASP A 213 -0.55 3.73 -10.40
N LEU A 214 -0.22 4.68 -9.52
CA LEU A 214 -0.83 4.78 -8.19
C LEU A 214 -2.34 4.93 -8.27
N ILE A 215 -2.85 5.83 -9.13
CA ILE A 215 -4.30 6.02 -9.33
C ILE A 215 -4.95 4.74 -9.85
N THR A 216 -4.32 4.10 -10.85
CA THR A 216 -4.84 2.87 -11.44
C THR A 216 -4.85 1.72 -10.43
N LEU A 217 -3.76 1.53 -9.68
CA LEU A 217 -3.64 0.50 -8.65
C LEU A 217 -4.66 0.74 -7.53
N SER A 218 -4.72 1.95 -6.96
CA SER A 218 -5.69 2.25 -5.90
C SER A 218 -7.12 2.05 -6.41
N GLY A 219 -7.43 2.55 -7.62
CA GLY A 219 -8.72 2.37 -8.25
C GLY A 219 -9.10 0.90 -8.42
N PHE A 220 -8.15 0.06 -8.85
CA PHE A 220 -8.37 -1.37 -8.97
C PHE A 220 -8.65 -2.04 -7.61
N TYR A 221 -7.80 -1.81 -6.61
CA TYR A 221 -7.96 -2.46 -5.31
C TYR A 221 -9.19 -1.97 -4.53
N ASP A 222 -9.57 -0.71 -4.70
CA ASP A 222 -10.76 -0.15 -4.05
C ASP A 222 -12.07 -0.71 -4.64
N HIS A 223 -12.13 -0.92 -5.96
CA HIS A 223 -13.37 -1.30 -6.65
C HIS A 223 -13.47 -2.77 -7.04
N HIS A 224 -12.34 -3.41 -7.33
CA HIS A 224 -12.30 -4.74 -7.97
C HIS A 224 -11.63 -5.82 -7.13
N ALA A 225 -11.04 -5.52 -5.97
CA ALA A 225 -10.38 -6.54 -5.14
C ALA A 225 -11.32 -7.68 -4.72
N GLY A 226 -12.59 -7.37 -4.40
CA GLY A 226 -13.59 -8.37 -4.04
C GLY A 226 -13.92 -9.31 -5.21
N PHE A 227 -14.18 -8.73 -6.39
CA PHE A 227 -14.40 -9.50 -7.62
C PHE A 227 -13.18 -10.37 -7.96
N TRP A 228 -11.97 -9.81 -7.87
CA TRP A 228 -10.74 -10.54 -8.19
C TRP A 228 -10.51 -11.72 -7.25
N SER A 229 -10.81 -11.57 -5.96
CA SER A 229 -10.79 -12.67 -5.00
C SER A 229 -11.75 -13.81 -5.40
N SER A 230 -12.98 -13.48 -5.77
CA SER A 230 -13.94 -14.46 -6.30
C SER A 230 -13.45 -15.12 -7.58
N LEU A 231 -12.76 -14.38 -8.44
CA LEU A 231 -12.18 -14.89 -9.68
C LEU A 231 -11.08 -15.93 -9.43
N VAL A 232 -10.20 -15.67 -8.46
CA VAL A 232 -9.15 -16.61 -8.03
C VAL A 232 -9.76 -17.86 -7.40
N GLN A 233 -10.81 -17.71 -6.58
CA GLN A 233 -11.55 -18.84 -6.03
C GLN A 233 -12.22 -19.69 -7.10
N LEU A 234 -12.84 -19.04 -8.10
CA LEU A 234 -13.42 -19.71 -9.25
C LEU A 234 -12.36 -20.50 -10.02
N SER A 235 -11.20 -19.91 -10.31
CA SER A 235 -10.10 -20.60 -10.97
C SER A 235 -9.65 -21.85 -10.20
N THR A 236 -9.52 -21.74 -8.88
CA THR A 236 -9.17 -22.89 -8.02
C THR A 236 -10.25 -23.98 -8.06
N ALA A 237 -11.52 -23.58 -8.01
CA ALA A 237 -12.64 -24.54 -8.05
C ALA A 237 -12.80 -25.21 -9.43
N LEU A 238 -12.48 -24.51 -10.52
CA LEU A 238 -12.45 -25.08 -11.86
C LEU A 238 -11.33 -26.12 -12.02
N ASP A 239 -10.23 -25.95 -11.29
CA ASP A 239 -9.15 -26.93 -11.26
C ASP A 239 -9.60 -28.27 -10.65
N ASP A 240 -10.47 -28.25 -9.64
CA ASP A 240 -11.07 -29.45 -9.04
C ASP A 240 -12.07 -30.15 -9.99
N ASP A 241 -12.81 -29.37 -10.78
CA ASP A 241 -13.82 -29.88 -11.72
C ASP A 241 -13.27 -30.16 -13.14
N LYS A 242 -11.94 -30.15 -13.32
CA LYS A 242 -11.27 -30.26 -14.64
C LYS A 242 -11.76 -31.45 -15.48
N GLU A 243 -11.91 -32.63 -14.88
CA GLU A 243 -12.31 -33.84 -15.60
C GLU A 243 -13.72 -33.72 -16.22
N ASP A 244 -14.63 -33.06 -15.51
CA ASP A 244 -15.99 -32.83 -16.00
C ASP A 244 -16.04 -31.71 -17.04
N LEU A 245 -15.20 -30.68 -16.87
CA LEU A 245 -15.12 -29.53 -17.77
C LEU A 245 -14.53 -29.88 -19.14
N VAL A 246 -13.68 -30.92 -19.24
CA VAL A 246 -13.14 -31.41 -20.53
C VAL A 246 -14.25 -31.82 -21.51
N ARG A 247 -15.45 -32.15 -21.00
CA ARG A 247 -16.60 -32.53 -21.83
C ARG A 247 -17.22 -31.34 -22.57
N PHE A 248 -16.83 -30.11 -22.23
CA PHE A 248 -17.35 -28.86 -22.79
C PHE A 248 -16.22 -28.06 -23.46
N PRO A 249 -16.06 -28.14 -24.80
CA PRO A 249 -14.98 -27.46 -25.52
C PRO A 249 -14.92 -25.94 -25.29
N GLU A 250 -16.08 -25.31 -25.16
CA GLU A 250 -16.23 -23.89 -24.84
C GLU A 250 -15.64 -23.52 -23.47
N ALA A 251 -15.70 -24.43 -22.50
CA ALA A 251 -15.16 -24.23 -21.16
C ALA A 251 -13.63 -24.17 -21.17
N LEU A 252 -12.99 -25.02 -21.99
CA LEU A 252 -11.54 -25.06 -22.10
C LEU A 252 -10.96 -23.73 -22.63
N ALA A 253 -11.62 -23.13 -23.63
CA ALA A 253 -11.21 -21.84 -24.17
C ALA A 253 -11.38 -20.69 -23.13
N ASP A 254 -12.48 -20.72 -22.38
CA ASP A 254 -12.76 -19.75 -21.32
C ASP A 254 -11.78 -19.90 -20.14
N ILE A 255 -11.44 -21.14 -19.73
CA ILE A 255 -10.44 -21.42 -18.68
C ILE A 255 -9.05 -20.93 -19.10
N GLN A 256 -8.64 -21.19 -20.35
CA GLN A 256 -7.36 -20.68 -20.86
C GLN A 256 -7.32 -19.15 -20.87
N SER A 257 -8.40 -18.51 -21.28
CA SER A 257 -8.53 -17.06 -21.27
C SER A 257 -8.50 -16.49 -19.85
N LEU A 258 -9.19 -17.13 -18.91
CA LEU A 258 -9.17 -16.76 -17.50
C LEU A 258 -7.77 -16.86 -16.91
N ASN A 259 -7.05 -17.96 -17.17
CA ASN A 259 -5.68 -18.15 -16.71
C ASN A 259 -4.73 -17.11 -17.32
N ARG A 260 -4.91 -16.73 -18.59
CA ARG A 260 -4.16 -15.63 -19.21
C ARG A 260 -4.38 -14.31 -18.48
N ILE A 261 -5.64 -14.01 -18.12
CA ILE A 261 -5.99 -12.77 -17.41
C ILE A 261 -5.40 -12.76 -15.99
N LEU A 262 -5.53 -13.87 -15.25
CA LEU A 262 -5.01 -13.99 -13.87
C LEU A 262 -3.48 -13.91 -13.79
N ASN A 263 -2.77 -14.32 -14.84
CA ASN A 263 -1.30 -14.24 -14.92
C ASN A 263 -0.81 -12.94 -15.57
N SER A 264 -1.69 -12.01 -15.94
CA SER A 264 -1.29 -10.71 -16.46
C SER A 264 -0.80 -9.80 -15.33
N GLU A 265 0.35 -9.16 -15.50
CA GLU A 265 0.87 -8.19 -14.53
C GLU A 265 -0.01 -6.93 -14.43
N VAL A 266 -0.69 -6.59 -15.53
CA VAL A 266 -1.47 -5.35 -15.73
C VAL A 266 -2.85 -5.71 -16.32
N PRO A 267 -3.78 -6.29 -15.54
CA PRO A 267 -5.07 -6.78 -16.06
C PRO A 267 -6.18 -5.73 -16.06
N TRP A 268 -5.88 -4.45 -15.84
CA TRP A 268 -6.87 -3.40 -15.57
C TRP A 268 -7.96 -3.31 -16.66
N ASP A 269 -7.55 -3.32 -17.93
CA ASP A 269 -8.45 -3.27 -19.07
C ASP A 269 -9.13 -4.62 -19.38
N LEU A 270 -8.68 -5.70 -18.73
CA LEU A 270 -9.19 -7.06 -18.91
C LEU A 270 -10.28 -7.40 -17.90
N VAL A 271 -10.55 -6.54 -16.91
CA VAL A 271 -11.59 -6.78 -15.89
C VAL A 271 -12.98 -7.05 -16.51
N PRO A 272 -13.46 -6.29 -17.52
CA PRO A 272 -14.76 -6.59 -18.14
C PRO A 272 -14.76 -7.93 -18.90
N GLU A 273 -13.63 -8.31 -19.49
CA GLU A 273 -13.49 -9.62 -20.13
C GLU A 273 -13.56 -10.74 -19.09
N ALA A 274 -12.88 -10.54 -17.95
CA ALA A 274 -12.86 -11.46 -16.82
C ALA A 274 -14.25 -11.69 -16.25
N GLU A 275 -15.04 -10.63 -16.03
CA GLU A 275 -16.43 -10.71 -15.55
C GLU A 275 -17.32 -11.52 -16.49
N ARG A 276 -17.20 -11.28 -17.80
CA ARG A 276 -17.97 -12.05 -18.79
C ARG A 276 -17.59 -13.53 -18.80
N ILE A 277 -16.30 -13.83 -18.68
CA ILE A 277 -15.79 -15.21 -18.63
C ILE A 277 -16.23 -15.89 -17.33
N SER A 278 -16.11 -15.21 -16.18
CA SER A 278 -16.49 -15.77 -14.87
C SER A 278 -17.97 -16.13 -14.83
N CYS A 279 -18.87 -15.25 -15.31
CA CYS A 279 -20.29 -15.55 -15.36
C CYS A 279 -20.62 -16.79 -16.21
N ARG A 280 -19.93 -16.98 -17.35
CA ARG A 280 -20.13 -18.18 -18.18
C ARG A 280 -19.64 -19.44 -17.49
N LEU A 281 -18.47 -19.39 -16.88
CA LEU A 281 -17.88 -20.54 -16.18
C LEU A 281 -18.68 -20.91 -14.93
N GLU A 282 -19.17 -19.93 -14.17
CA GLU A 282 -20.06 -20.16 -13.03
C GLU A 282 -21.38 -20.80 -13.47
N ALA A 283 -22.01 -20.30 -14.53
CA ALA A 283 -23.24 -20.87 -15.08
C ALA A 283 -23.02 -22.32 -15.57
N LEU A 284 -21.90 -22.59 -16.22
CA LEU A 284 -21.55 -23.94 -16.65
C LEU A 284 -21.32 -24.87 -15.45
N ARG A 285 -20.57 -24.41 -14.45
CA ARG A 285 -20.29 -25.18 -13.23
C ARG A 285 -21.56 -25.50 -12.46
N ALA A 286 -22.47 -24.54 -12.33
CA ALA A 286 -23.78 -24.77 -11.71
C ALA A 286 -24.57 -25.86 -12.46
N ARG A 287 -24.52 -25.88 -13.79
CA ARG A 287 -25.13 -26.95 -14.60
C ARG A 287 -24.47 -28.31 -14.35
N ILE A 288 -23.15 -28.38 -14.28
CA ILE A 288 -22.43 -29.64 -14.00
C ILE A 288 -22.79 -30.18 -12.62
N ILE A 289 -22.85 -29.32 -11.60
CA ILE A 289 -23.23 -29.71 -10.24
C ILE A 289 -24.67 -30.24 -10.23
N GLU A 290 -25.60 -29.57 -10.91
CA GLU A 290 -26.98 -30.03 -11.02
C GLU A 290 -27.08 -31.38 -11.75
N GLU A 291 -26.34 -31.57 -12.85
CA GLU A 291 -26.30 -32.85 -13.57
C GLU A 291 -25.76 -33.98 -12.69
N LYS A 292 -24.68 -33.73 -11.93
CA LYS A 292 -24.13 -34.68 -10.95
C LYS A 292 -25.16 -34.99 -9.86
N LEU A 293 -25.88 -33.99 -9.35
CA LEU A 293 -26.90 -34.16 -8.31
C LEU A 293 -28.06 -35.02 -8.81
N GLN A 294 -28.57 -34.74 -10.01
CA GLN A 294 -29.64 -35.52 -10.62
C GLN A 294 -29.23 -36.96 -10.89
N LEU A 295 -28.00 -37.20 -11.36
CA LEU A 295 -27.47 -38.55 -11.53
C LEU A 295 -27.34 -39.28 -10.20
N CYS A 296 -26.87 -38.60 -9.15
CA CYS A 296 -26.75 -39.16 -7.81
C CYS A 296 -28.12 -39.56 -7.25
N ARG A 297 -29.13 -38.67 -7.34
CA ARG A 297 -30.52 -38.97 -6.97
C ARG A 297 -31.06 -40.18 -7.76
N LYS A 298 -30.87 -40.20 -9.08
CA LYS A 298 -31.31 -41.29 -9.95
C LYS A 298 -30.69 -42.64 -9.55
N ASN A 299 -29.45 -42.66 -9.08
CA ASN A 299 -28.79 -43.88 -8.60
C ASN A 299 -29.22 -44.24 -7.17
N ALA A 300 -29.56 -43.26 -6.34
CA ALA A 300 -30.01 -43.44 -4.97
C ALA A 300 -31.41 -44.09 -4.88
N TYR A 301 -32.34 -43.67 -5.73
CA TYR A 301 -33.73 -44.16 -5.70
C TYR A 301 -33.85 -45.69 -5.79
N PRO A 302 -33.29 -46.38 -6.81
CA PRO A 302 -33.39 -47.84 -6.92
C PRO A 302 -32.76 -48.56 -5.73
N ARG A 303 -31.75 -47.94 -5.10
CA ARG A 303 -31.04 -48.51 -3.96
C ARG A 303 -31.93 -48.48 -2.71
N ILE A 304 -32.58 -47.35 -2.44
CA ILE A 304 -33.57 -47.25 -1.36
C ILE A 304 -34.76 -48.18 -1.60
N GLU A 305 -35.26 -48.29 -2.83
CA GLU A 305 -36.31 -49.25 -3.18
C GLU A 305 -35.88 -50.70 -2.90
N SER A 306 -34.62 -51.04 -3.18
CA SER A 306 -34.07 -52.35 -2.86
C SER A 306 -34.00 -52.59 -1.35
N LEU A 307 -33.59 -51.60 -0.54
CA LEU A 307 -33.58 -51.71 0.92
C LEU A 307 -35.00 -51.93 1.47
N ILE A 308 -35.97 -51.14 1.00
CA ILE A 308 -37.39 -51.29 1.36
C ILE A 308 -37.88 -52.70 1.04
N ARG A 309 -37.51 -53.24 -0.12
CA ARG A 309 -37.89 -54.59 -0.53
C ARG A 309 -37.30 -55.66 0.38
N LYS A 310 -35.98 -55.61 0.65
CA LYS A 310 -35.28 -56.56 1.54
C LYS A 310 -35.90 -56.58 2.94
N VAL A 311 -36.12 -55.40 3.52
CA VAL A 311 -36.75 -55.27 4.85
C VAL A 311 -38.18 -55.77 4.83
N SER A 312 -38.94 -55.48 3.76
CA SER A 312 -40.32 -55.98 3.62
C SER A 312 -40.37 -57.50 3.55
N GLU A 313 -39.46 -58.13 2.80
CA GLU A 313 -39.34 -59.59 2.69
C GLU A 313 -38.96 -60.23 4.04
N ALA A 314 -38.02 -59.65 4.79
CA ALA A 314 -37.64 -60.12 6.12
C ALA A 314 -38.80 -60.00 7.14
N LEU A 315 -39.58 -58.92 7.07
CA LEU A 315 -40.79 -58.73 7.88
C LEU A 315 -41.90 -59.72 7.52
N ASP A 316 -42.04 -60.07 6.23
CA ASP A 316 -42.99 -61.10 5.78
C ASP A 316 -42.60 -62.50 6.26
N GLN A 317 -41.31 -62.84 6.23
CA GLN A 317 -40.81 -64.13 6.71
C GLN A 317 -40.98 -64.33 8.22
N THR A 318 -41.01 -63.23 8.98
CA THR A 318 -41.14 -63.24 10.45
C THR A 318 -42.59 -63.04 10.91
N GLU A 319 -43.56 -62.96 9.99
CA GLU A 319 -44.98 -62.66 10.27
C GLU A 319 -45.15 -61.42 11.19
N ALA A 320 -44.32 -60.40 11.00
CA ALA A 320 -44.26 -59.25 11.90
C ALA A 320 -45.60 -58.51 11.96
N HIS A 321 -46.01 -58.11 13.18
CA HIS A 321 -47.23 -57.34 13.41
C HIS A 321 -47.21 -56.02 12.63
N GLN A 322 -48.40 -55.55 12.23
CA GLN A 322 -48.56 -54.40 11.34
C GLN A 322 -47.93 -53.11 11.89
N ASP A 323 -47.91 -52.94 13.22
CA ASP A 323 -47.28 -51.81 13.89
C ASP A 323 -45.76 -51.82 13.74
N THR A 324 -45.12 -52.97 13.97
CA THR A 324 -43.67 -53.16 13.78
C THR A 324 -43.27 -52.93 12.33
N ARG A 325 -44.09 -53.42 11.40
CA ARG A 325 -43.87 -53.22 9.96
C ARG A 325 -43.91 -51.75 9.58
N ASN A 326 -44.88 -51.00 10.09
CA ASN A 326 -44.97 -49.56 9.85
C ASN A 326 -43.82 -48.81 10.51
N GLN A 327 -43.41 -49.19 11.73
CA GLN A 327 -42.33 -48.54 12.45
C GLN A 327 -40.98 -48.66 11.72
N VAL A 328 -40.67 -49.83 11.14
CA VAL A 328 -39.41 -50.09 10.45
C VAL A 328 -39.41 -49.53 9.01
N LEU A 329 -40.53 -49.64 8.27
CA LEU A 329 -40.59 -49.15 6.89
C LEU A 329 -40.79 -47.64 6.78
N TYR A 330 -41.29 -46.97 7.82
CA TYR A 330 -41.55 -45.53 7.78
C TYR A 330 -40.27 -44.68 7.56
N PRO A 331 -39.16 -44.90 8.30
CA PRO A 331 -37.89 -44.21 8.04
C PRO A 331 -37.40 -44.38 6.60
N LEU A 332 -37.50 -45.58 6.02
CA LEU A 332 -37.10 -45.88 4.64
C LEU A 332 -37.95 -45.15 3.61
N ARG A 333 -39.29 -45.17 3.78
CA ARG A 333 -40.23 -44.43 2.92
C ARG A 333 -40.06 -42.92 3.04
N ASN A 334 -39.77 -42.43 4.24
CA ASN A 334 -39.49 -41.00 4.46
C ASN A 334 -38.12 -40.60 3.87
N GLY A 335 -37.16 -41.53 3.84
CA GLY A 335 -35.88 -41.40 3.14
C GLY A 335 -36.04 -41.02 1.68
N MET A 336 -36.97 -41.65 0.94
CA MET A 336 -37.26 -41.26 -0.44
C MET A 336 -37.78 -39.82 -0.58
N LYS A 337 -38.63 -39.36 0.35
CA LYS A 337 -39.12 -37.98 0.36
C LYS A 337 -38.03 -36.97 0.72
N ARG A 338 -37.08 -37.37 1.58
CA ARG A 338 -35.92 -36.55 1.93
C ARG A 338 -34.96 -36.43 0.74
N LEU A 339 -34.80 -37.51 -0.03
CA LEU A 339 -33.99 -37.53 -1.24
C LEU A 339 -34.47 -36.52 -2.30
N GLU A 340 -35.79 -36.38 -2.46
CA GLU A 340 -36.40 -35.37 -3.37
C GLU A 340 -36.03 -33.94 -3.01
N LYS A 341 -35.85 -33.67 -1.73
CA LYS A 341 -35.60 -32.33 -1.17
C LYS A 341 -34.12 -32.07 -0.88
N ALA A 342 -33.23 -33.01 -1.21
CA ALA A 342 -31.82 -32.90 -0.85
C ALA A 342 -31.09 -32.01 -1.86
N ASP A 343 -30.69 -30.81 -1.47
CA ASP A 343 -30.13 -29.80 -2.39
C ASP A 343 -28.63 -29.95 -2.68
N THR A 344 -27.95 -30.92 -2.03
CA THR A 344 -26.50 -31.16 -2.20
C THR A 344 -26.18 -32.63 -2.43
N LEU A 345 -25.02 -32.88 -3.05
CA LEU A 345 -24.51 -34.24 -3.29
C LEU A 345 -24.25 -34.98 -1.97
N GLU A 346 -23.71 -34.28 -0.98
CA GLU A 346 -23.44 -34.79 0.36
C GLU A 346 -24.75 -35.19 1.05
N ALA A 347 -25.79 -34.35 0.99
CA ALA A 347 -27.07 -34.67 1.60
C ALA A 347 -27.69 -35.93 1.00
N VAL A 348 -27.57 -36.14 -0.32
CA VAL A 348 -28.01 -37.38 -0.97
C VAL A 348 -27.23 -38.58 -0.44
N ARG A 349 -25.90 -38.48 -0.33
CA ARG A 349 -25.03 -39.55 0.18
C ARG A 349 -25.30 -39.88 1.64
N ASP A 350 -25.48 -38.87 2.49
CA ASP A 350 -25.77 -39.03 3.91
C ASP A 350 -27.12 -39.71 4.13
N ILE A 351 -28.15 -39.31 3.37
CA ILE A 351 -29.45 -39.97 3.41
C ILE A 351 -29.30 -41.44 3.03
N LEU A 352 -28.56 -41.76 1.96
CA LEU A 352 -28.34 -43.15 1.57
C LEU A 352 -27.63 -43.96 2.67
N SER A 353 -26.52 -43.45 3.21
CA SER A 353 -25.75 -44.12 4.27
C SER A 353 -26.62 -44.38 5.50
N GLN A 354 -27.37 -43.38 5.97
CA GLN A 354 -28.27 -43.54 7.11
C GLN A 354 -29.31 -44.64 6.90
N LEU A 355 -29.83 -44.78 5.68
CA LEU A 355 -30.85 -45.80 5.38
C LEU A 355 -30.24 -47.20 5.21
N GLU A 356 -29.00 -47.27 4.71
CA GLU A 356 -28.22 -48.52 4.69
C GLU A 356 -27.94 -48.98 6.13
N ASP A 357 -27.41 -48.10 6.98
CA ASP A 357 -27.14 -48.40 8.39
C ASP A 357 -28.41 -48.84 9.14
N LEU A 358 -29.53 -48.15 8.94
CA LEU A 358 -30.83 -48.53 9.53
C LEU A 358 -31.33 -49.90 9.05
N THR A 359 -30.99 -50.29 7.82
CA THR A 359 -31.37 -51.59 7.27
C THR A 359 -30.48 -52.69 7.86
N ASP A 360 -29.18 -52.41 7.99
CA ASP A 360 -28.20 -53.34 8.55
C ASP A 360 -28.40 -53.55 10.06
N ASP A 361 -28.83 -52.53 10.82
CA ASP A 361 -29.20 -52.67 12.24
C ASP A 361 -30.47 -53.52 12.44
N PHE A 362 -31.31 -53.64 11.40
CA PHE A 362 -32.57 -54.37 11.45
C PHE A 362 -32.46 -55.84 11.01
N LEU A 363 -31.62 -56.12 10.01
CA LEU A 363 -31.39 -57.46 9.44
C LEU A 363 -30.43 -58.27 10.31
#